data_AF-A0A0N8KI09-F1
#
_entry.id   AF-A0A0N8KI09-F1
#
_cell.length_a   1.000
_cell.length_b   1.000
_cell.length_c   1.000
_cell.angle_alpha   90.00
_cell.angle_beta   90.00
_cell.angle_gamma   90.00
#
_symmetry.space_group_name_H-M   'P 1'
#
loop_
_entity.id
_entity.type
_entity.pdbx_description
1 polymer ?
#
loop_
_entity_poly.entity_id
_entity_poly.type
_entity_poly.pdbx_seq_one_letter_code
_entity_poly.pdbx_strand_id
1 'polypeptide(L)'
;MPPIADHPLRYQLANELHARPFPALAAPGRAVYLALKRPEEAESRDRADDLAHLITLLDRHGTDHPKPGATHWFGQIGKHRLKWESHTEFVTYT
;
A
#
# COMPACT_ATOMS: atom_id res chain seq x y z
N MET A 1 -40.65 -8.92 -7.57
CA MET A 1 -39.57 -9.52 -6.75
C MET A 1 -39.85 -9.20 -5.30
N PRO A 2 -39.89 -10.18 -4.39
CA PRO A 2 -40.04 -9.86 -2.97
C PRO A 2 -38.83 -9.01 -2.53
N PRO A 3 -39.01 -8.05 -1.61
CA PRO A 3 -37.90 -7.26 -1.11
C PRO A 3 -36.90 -8.19 -0.41
N ILE A 4 -35.68 -8.25 -0.93
CA ILE A 4 -34.59 -8.98 -0.29
C ILE A 4 -34.26 -8.21 0.99
N ALA A 5 -34.33 -8.87 2.14
CA ALA A 5 -33.92 -8.29 3.41
C ALA A 5 -32.43 -7.98 3.34
N ASP A 6 -32.06 -6.71 3.53
CA ASP A 6 -30.66 -6.30 3.51
C ASP A 6 -29.94 -6.83 4.75
N HIS A 7 -28.74 -7.37 4.57
CA HIS A 7 -27.97 -7.91 5.67
C HIS A 7 -27.40 -6.75 6.52
N PRO A 8 -27.47 -6.81 7.87
CA PRO A 8 -27.01 -5.70 8.73
C PRO A 8 -25.57 -5.22 8.45
N LEU A 9 -24.69 -6.13 8.03
CA LEU A 9 -23.28 -5.82 7.71
C LEU A 9 -23.04 -5.39 6.26
N ARG A 10 -24.05 -5.44 5.36
CA ARG A 10 -23.82 -5.24 3.92
C ARG A 10 -23.19 -3.89 3.62
N TYR A 11 -23.67 -2.83 4.26
CA TYR A 11 -23.13 -1.49 4.08
C TYR A 11 -21.71 -1.33 4.61
N GLN A 12 -21.40 -1.92 5.78
CA GLN A 12 -20.06 -1.86 6.35
C GLN A 12 -19.05 -2.61 5.47
N LEU A 13 -19.42 -3.81 5.02
CA LEU A 13 -18.59 -4.64 4.15
C LEU A 13 -18.37 -3.98 2.77
N ALA A 14 -19.42 -3.40 2.19
CA ALA A 14 -19.32 -2.70 0.91
C ALA A 14 -18.39 -1.47 0.99
N ASN A 15 -18.43 -0.75 2.12
CA ASN A 15 -17.58 0.42 2.35
C ASN A 15 -16.13 0.05 2.71
N GLU A 16 -15.87 -1.16 3.21
CA GLU A 16 -14.51 -1.65 3.45
C GLU A 16 -13.71 -1.77 2.14
N LEU A 17 -14.36 -2.21 1.06
CA LEU A 17 -13.72 -2.32 -0.27
C LEU A 17 -13.28 -0.95 -0.82
N HIS A 18 -13.97 0.14 -0.43
CA HIS A 18 -13.71 1.50 -0.89
C HIS A 18 -12.69 2.25 -0.02
N ALA A 19 -12.18 1.65 1.05
CA ALA A 19 -11.25 2.29 1.99
C ALA A 19 -9.80 2.39 1.48
N ARG A 20 -9.51 1.98 0.24
CA ARG A 20 -8.19 2.08 -0.40
C ARG A 20 -8.21 3.09 -1.55
N PRO A 21 -8.32 4.40 -1.28
CA PRO A 21 -8.33 5.40 -2.33
C PRO A 21 -7.03 5.35 -3.15
N PHE A 22 -7.17 5.36 -4.47
CA PHE A 22 -6.03 5.41 -5.38
C PHE A 22 -5.38 6.81 -5.33
N PRO A 23 -4.06 6.92 -5.50
CA PRO A 23 -3.43 8.22 -5.67
C PRO A 23 -3.96 8.88 -6.95
N ALA A 24 -4.57 10.07 -6.82
CA ALA A 24 -4.95 10.88 -7.96
C ALA A 24 -3.78 11.77 -8.40
N LEU A 25 -3.54 11.87 -9.70
CA LEU A 25 -2.52 12.70 -10.31
C LEU A 25 -3.15 13.63 -11.35
N ALA A 26 -2.82 14.92 -11.30
CA ALA A 26 -3.27 15.89 -12.29
C ALA A 26 -2.37 15.85 -13.54
N ALA A 27 -2.94 16.09 -14.71
CA ALA A 27 -2.19 16.20 -15.96
C ALA A 27 -1.71 17.66 -16.19
N PRO A 28 -0.51 17.86 -16.75
CA PRO A 28 0.49 16.85 -17.08
C PRO A 28 1.23 16.36 -15.81
N GLY A 29 1.49 15.06 -15.71
CA GLY A 29 2.15 14.46 -14.56
C GLY A 29 2.91 13.18 -14.90
N ARG A 30 3.77 12.72 -13.98
CA ARG A 30 4.50 11.46 -14.10
C ARG A 30 4.22 10.58 -12.88
N ALA A 31 3.92 9.31 -13.13
CA ALA A 31 3.86 8.26 -12.13
C ALA A 31 4.89 7.18 -12.45
N VAL A 32 5.38 6.50 -11.43
CA VAL A 32 6.24 5.32 -11.55
C VAL A 32 5.60 4.23 -10.71
N TYR A 33 5.57 3.00 -11.21
CA TYR A 33 5.08 1.87 -10.46
C TYR A 33 6.15 0.77 -10.50
N LEU A 34 6.64 0.38 -9.33
CA LEU A 34 7.68 -0.62 -9.17
C LEU A 34 7.19 -1.72 -8.24
N ALA A 35 7.17 -2.96 -8.73
CA ALA A 35 6.91 -4.14 -7.92
C ALA A 35 8.23 -4.91 -7.67
N LEU A 36 8.52 -5.20 -6.41
CA LEU A 36 9.70 -5.96 -6.00
C LEU A 36 9.26 -7.28 -5.36
N LYS A 37 9.75 -8.39 -5.92
CA LYS A 37 9.44 -9.77 -5.50
C LYS A 37 10.75 -10.51 -5.27
N ARG A 38 10.81 -11.37 -4.25
CA ARG A 38 11.90 -12.34 -4.11
C ARG A 38 11.87 -13.34 -5.28
N PRO A 39 13.03 -13.76 -5.82
CA PRO A 39 13.06 -14.67 -6.96
C PRO A 39 12.41 -16.03 -6.61
N GLU A 40 12.70 -16.53 -5.42
CA GLU A 40 12.25 -17.83 -4.90
C GLU A 40 11.42 -17.63 -3.63
N GLU A 41 10.50 -18.57 -3.36
CA GLU A 41 9.68 -18.65 -2.12
C GLU A 41 9.10 -17.30 -1.68
N ALA A 42 8.51 -16.57 -2.63
CA ALA A 42 8.11 -15.20 -2.41
C ALA A 42 6.93 -15.07 -1.43
N GLU A 43 6.09 -16.09 -1.34
CA GLU A 43 4.95 -16.20 -0.45
C GLU A 43 5.34 -16.32 1.04
N SER A 44 6.53 -16.87 1.32
CA SER A 44 7.07 -17.07 2.67
C SER A 44 8.15 -16.04 3.02
N ARG A 45 8.31 -14.99 2.21
CA ARG A 45 9.29 -13.92 2.44
C ARG A 45 9.16 -13.30 3.83
N ASP A 46 10.29 -12.90 4.40
CA ASP A 46 10.28 -12.10 5.62
C ASP A 46 9.83 -10.67 5.31
N ARG A 47 8.64 -10.28 5.83
CA ARG A 47 8.10 -8.94 5.65
C ARG A 47 8.90 -7.87 6.41
N ALA A 48 9.69 -8.26 7.40
CA ALA A 48 10.55 -7.33 8.13
C ALA A 48 11.68 -6.80 7.23
N ASP A 49 12.23 -7.62 6.33
CA ASP A 49 13.23 -7.18 5.35
C ASP A 49 12.68 -6.08 4.43
N ASP A 50 11.44 -6.25 3.96
CA ASP A 50 10.80 -5.27 3.09
C ASP A 50 10.48 -3.96 3.83
N LEU A 51 10.09 -4.06 5.10
CA LEU A 51 9.91 -2.89 5.96
C LEU A 51 11.23 -2.17 6.24
N ALA A 52 12.31 -2.91 6.48
CA ALA A 52 13.65 -2.36 6.68
C ALA A 52 14.16 -1.64 5.41
N HIS A 53 13.87 -2.20 4.23
CA HIS A 53 14.18 -1.55 2.96
C HIS A 53 13.39 -0.25 2.78
N LEU A 54 12.10 -0.25 3.07
CA LEU A 54 11.30 0.98 3.07
C LEU A 54 11.89 2.02 4.04
N ILE A 55 12.19 1.65 5.29
CA ILE A 55 12.76 2.57 6.29
C ILE A 55 14.07 3.18 5.77
N THR A 56 14.95 2.39 5.17
CA THR A 56 16.20 2.87 4.55
C THR A 56 15.94 3.94 3.48
N LEU A 57 14.87 3.80 2.69
CA LEU A 57 14.46 4.82 1.72
C LEU A 57 13.92 6.07 2.41
N LEU A 58 13.07 5.91 3.44
CA LEU A 58 12.46 7.01 4.18
C LEU A 58 13.49 7.84 4.96
N ASP A 59 14.52 7.19 5.50
CA ASP A 59 15.64 7.84 6.21
C ASP A 59 16.42 8.77 5.29
N ARG A 60 16.65 8.35 4.04
CA ARG A 60 17.32 9.19 3.01
C ARG A 60 16.54 10.47 2.70
N HIS A 61 15.24 10.48 2.97
CA HIS A 61 14.36 11.63 2.75
C HIS A 61 13.98 12.37 4.05
N GLY A 62 14.39 11.88 5.23
CA GLY A 62 14.07 12.49 6.53
C GLY A 62 12.57 12.48 6.84
N THR A 63 11.89 11.38 6.55
CA THR A 63 10.42 11.27 6.64
C THR A 63 9.98 10.31 7.75
N ASP A 64 8.73 10.46 8.21
CA ASP A 64 8.16 9.62 9.25
C ASP A 64 8.08 8.15 8.83
N HIS A 65 8.35 7.26 9.79
CA HIS A 65 8.32 5.82 9.55
C HIS A 65 6.92 5.21 9.72
N PRO A 66 6.60 4.13 8.99
CA PRO A 66 5.45 3.31 9.32
C PRO A 66 5.56 2.73 10.73
N LYS A 67 4.40 2.44 11.33
CA LYS A 67 4.34 1.67 12.58
C LYS A 67 4.88 0.25 12.36
N PRO A 68 5.46 -0.39 13.39
CA PRO A 68 5.82 -1.80 13.32
C PRO A 68 4.66 -2.67 12.83
N GLY A 69 4.93 -3.57 11.88
CA GLY A 69 3.93 -4.46 11.29
C GLY A 69 3.00 -3.81 10.24
N ALA A 70 3.25 -2.56 9.84
CA ALA A 70 2.46 -1.93 8.78
C ALA A 70 2.59 -2.69 7.45
N THR A 71 1.46 -2.86 6.77
CA THR A 71 1.38 -3.45 5.42
C THR A 71 1.18 -2.39 4.34
N HIS A 72 0.98 -1.13 4.73
CA HIS A 72 0.81 0.00 3.83
C HIS A 72 1.47 1.23 4.44
N TRP A 73 2.07 2.08 3.63
CA TRP A 73 2.56 3.40 4.01
C TRP A 73 2.31 4.38 2.89
N PHE A 74 2.00 5.62 3.25
CA PHE A 74 1.77 6.68 2.28
C PHE A 74 2.25 8.01 2.83
N GLY A 75 3.08 8.71 2.06
CA GLY A 75 3.66 9.96 2.52
C GLY A 75 4.41 10.70 1.43
N GLN A 76 4.93 11.86 1.79
CA GLN A 76 5.78 12.65 0.91
C GLN A 76 7.24 12.25 1.10
N ILE A 77 7.96 12.02 0.01
CA ILE A 77 9.42 11.81 -0.02
C ILE A 77 10.06 12.88 -0.91
N GLY A 78 10.73 13.86 -0.30
CA GLY A 78 11.25 15.03 -1.02
C GLY A 78 10.14 15.77 -1.81
N LYS A 79 10.25 15.76 -3.15
CA LYS A 79 9.29 16.42 -4.06
C LYS A 79 8.19 15.48 -4.59
N HIS A 80 8.19 14.22 -4.17
CA HIS A 80 7.27 13.19 -4.67
C HIS A 80 6.41 12.65 -3.53
N ARG A 81 5.30 12.00 -3.88
CA ARG A 81 4.52 11.19 -2.94
C ARG A 81 4.86 9.73 -3.24
N LEU A 82 5.00 8.94 -2.19
CA LEU A 82 5.23 7.51 -2.28
C LEU A 82 4.08 6.79 -1.58
N LYS A 83 3.50 5.83 -2.29
CA LYS A 83 2.66 4.77 -1.76
C LYS A 83 3.47 3.48 -1.73
N TRP A 84 3.57 2.87 -0.56
CA TRP A 84 4.15 1.55 -0.39
C TRP A 84 3.08 0.57 0.09
N GLU A 85 3.02 -0.61 -0.54
CA GLU A 85 2.06 -1.66 -0.17
C GLU A 85 2.76 -3.01 -0.12
N SER A 86 2.49 -3.78 0.93
CA SER A 86 3.00 -5.13 1.14
C SER A 86 1.92 -6.14 0.84
N HIS A 87 2.11 -6.90 -0.25
CA HIS A 87 1.24 -7.97 -0.68
C HIS A 87 1.74 -9.31 -0.14
N THR A 88 1.10 -10.44 -0.47
CA THR A 88 1.59 -11.75 -0.03
C THR A 88 3.00 -12.02 -0.57
N GLU A 89 3.21 -11.86 -1.88
CA GLU A 89 4.45 -12.31 -2.54
C GLU A 89 5.43 -11.18 -2.88
N PHE A 90 4.98 -9.93 -2.87
CA PHE A 90 5.77 -8.78 -3.32
C PHE A 90 5.39 -7.51 -2.58
N VAL A 91 6.19 -6.46 -2.76
CA VAL A 91 5.87 -5.10 -2.35
C VAL A 91 5.81 -4.18 -3.55
N THR A 92 5.04 -3.09 -3.45
CA THR A 92 4.93 -2.08 -4.50
C THR A 92 5.37 -0.72 -3.99
N TYR A 93 5.96 0.07 -4.88
CA TYR A 93 6.29 1.48 -4.69
C TYR A 93 5.64 2.24 -5.84
N THR A 94 4.72 3.15 -5.52
CA THR A 94 4.02 4.02 -6.49
C THR A 94 4.25 5.49 -6.19
#